data_AF-A0A8J2Z317-F1
#
_entry.id   AF-A0A8J2Z317-F1
#
_cell.length_a   1.000
_cell.length_b   1.000
_cell.length_c   1.000
_cell.angle_alpha   90.00
_cell.angle_beta   90.00
_cell.angle_gamma   90.00
#
_symmetry.space_group_name_H-M   'P 1'
#
loop_
_entity.id
_entity.type
_entity.pdbx_description
1 polymer ?
#
loop_
_entity_poly.entity_id
_entity_poly.type
_entity_poly.pdbx_seq_one_letter_code
_entity_poly.pdbx_strand_id
1 'polypeptide(L)'
;MQQIKLSDIENDLYTNEDAHHIYIDQDSCHIPTNLNNASFLLTEEFCDRTQISEVYLDVILNYKNSGVKEVTMEISYESLLLLDLDEIILMMLSLDVNASLLPPSSEDNIIQYIDYLKKLTRKWLEAKSMRGMLLPVANYYIYIVGNLLGYKPEKITSCNYMDTVFTQDNFLKHMDLVKSAIEDVVYEFMGGEAGIKSYINSIGVAFKKTVEEELPKLFGDIK
;
A
#
# COMPACT_ATOMS: atom_id res chain seq x y z
N MET A 1 -2.46 -7.68 -17.07
CA MET A 1 -2.02 -6.27 -17.02
C MET A 1 -0.78 -6.12 -17.90
N GLN A 2 -0.61 -4.97 -18.55
CA GLN A 2 0.60 -4.72 -19.35
C GLN A 2 1.74 -4.31 -18.42
N GLN A 3 2.84 -5.05 -18.45
CA GLN A 3 4.07 -4.68 -17.74
C GLN A 3 4.81 -3.61 -18.53
N ILE A 4 5.44 -2.67 -17.83
CA ILE A 4 6.27 -1.62 -18.43
C ILE A 4 7.71 -1.90 -18.03
N LYS A 5 8.65 -1.93 -18.97
CA LYS A 5 10.05 -2.11 -18.61
C LYS A 5 10.62 -0.83 -18.03
N LEU A 6 11.49 -0.95 -17.03
CA LEU A 6 12.22 0.18 -16.49
C LEU A 6 13.00 0.90 -17.60
N SER A 7 13.64 0.16 -18.50
CA SER A 7 14.33 0.74 -19.65
C SER A 7 13.44 1.60 -20.56
N ASP A 8 12.16 1.26 -20.73
CA ASP A 8 11.24 2.07 -21.53
C ASP A 8 10.90 3.40 -20.83
N ILE A 9 10.79 3.38 -19.50
CA ILE A 9 10.54 4.57 -18.68
C ILE A 9 11.74 5.51 -18.74
N GLU A 10 12.95 4.98 -18.57
CA GLU A 10 14.18 5.78 -18.55
C GLU A 10 14.51 6.42 -19.91
N ASN A 11 14.06 5.82 -21.02
CA ASN A 11 14.27 6.36 -22.36
C ASN A 11 13.17 7.36 -22.78
N ASP A 12 12.40 7.90 -21.82
CA ASP A 12 11.26 8.80 -22.03
C ASP A 12 10.22 8.27 -23.02
N LEU A 13 10.15 6.93 -23.19
CA LEU A 13 9.10 6.28 -23.98
C LEU A 13 7.79 6.20 -23.21
N TYR A 14 7.81 6.60 -21.94
CA TYR A 14 6.65 6.71 -21.06
C TYR A 14 6.48 8.15 -20.57
N THR A 15 5.39 8.80 -20.95
CA THR A 15 5.15 10.23 -20.66
C THR A 15 4.12 10.50 -19.58
N ASN A 16 3.54 9.46 -18.97
CA ASN A 16 2.51 9.67 -17.94
C ASN A 16 3.15 9.97 -16.59
N GLU A 17 2.41 10.69 -15.75
CA GLU A 17 2.83 11.02 -14.39
C GLU A 17 2.79 9.82 -13.44
N ASP A 18 2.04 8.77 -13.80
CA ASP A 18 1.86 7.57 -13.01
C ASP A 18 2.31 6.35 -13.83
N ALA A 19 3.29 5.59 -13.34
CA ALA A 19 3.74 4.35 -13.95
C ALA A 19 3.53 3.18 -12.98
N HIS A 20 2.84 2.13 -13.45
CA HIS A 20 2.50 0.95 -12.65
C HIS A 20 2.95 -0.33 -13.34
N HIS A 21 3.10 -1.42 -12.59
CA HIS A 21 3.64 -2.68 -13.09
C HIS A 21 5.02 -2.54 -13.77
N ILE A 22 5.90 -1.71 -13.17
CA ILE A 22 7.25 -1.50 -13.67
C ILE A 22 8.08 -2.75 -13.39
N TYR A 23 8.57 -3.38 -14.45
CA TYR A 23 9.49 -4.51 -14.41
C TYR A 23 10.94 -4.02 -14.51
N ILE A 24 11.77 -4.38 -13.54
CA ILE A 24 13.19 -3.98 -13.51
C ILE A 24 13.98 -4.91 -14.45
N ASP A 25 14.19 -4.48 -15.69
CA ASP A 25 14.97 -5.22 -16.68
C ASP A 25 16.44 -4.79 -16.78
N GLN A 26 16.84 -3.78 -16.00
CA GLN A 26 18.18 -3.23 -15.99
C GLN A 26 18.52 -2.66 -14.60
N ASP A 27 19.81 -2.66 -14.27
CA ASP A 27 20.35 -2.03 -13.07
C ASP A 27 20.70 -0.56 -13.39
N SER A 28 19.66 0.26 -13.53
CA SER A 28 19.76 1.70 -13.81
C SER A 28 18.76 2.46 -12.94
N CYS A 29 19.06 3.73 -12.69
CA CYS A 29 18.31 4.59 -11.77
C CYS A 29 18.06 5.97 -12.38
N HIS A 30 17.91 6.04 -13.70
CA HIS A 30 17.49 7.29 -14.34
C HIS A 30 16.00 7.48 -14.09
N ILE A 31 15.60 8.66 -13.62
CA ILE A 31 14.22 8.90 -13.16
C ILE A 31 13.62 10.03 -14.01
N PRO A 32 12.52 9.77 -14.74
CA PRO A 32 11.87 10.79 -15.55
C PRO A 32 11.38 11.95 -14.70
N THR A 33 11.50 13.17 -15.23
CA THR A 33 11.27 14.40 -14.45
C THR A 33 9.80 14.65 -14.11
N ASN A 34 8.89 14.00 -14.82
CA ASN A 34 7.44 14.14 -14.70
C ASN A 34 6.78 13.02 -13.89
N LEU A 35 7.54 12.04 -13.40
CA LEU A 35 6.98 10.89 -12.69
C LEU A 35 6.59 11.28 -11.25
N ASN A 36 5.29 11.28 -10.97
CA ASN A 36 4.71 11.51 -9.66
C ASN A 36 4.59 10.23 -8.85
N ASN A 37 4.14 9.13 -9.47
CA ASN A 37 3.90 7.85 -8.79
C ASN A 37 4.52 6.70 -9.58
N ALA A 38 5.19 5.79 -8.87
CA ALA A 38 5.88 4.64 -9.46
C ALA A 38 5.55 3.35 -8.68
N SER A 39 5.12 2.32 -9.37
CA SER A 39 4.85 1.01 -8.76
C SER A 39 5.66 -0.08 -9.45
N PHE A 40 6.50 -0.78 -8.68
CA PHE A 40 7.48 -1.74 -9.18
C PHE A 40 7.03 -3.17 -8.89
N LEU A 41 6.96 -3.99 -9.93
CA LEU A 41 6.59 -5.40 -9.81
C LEU A 41 7.75 -6.21 -9.21
N LEU A 42 7.54 -6.74 -8.02
CA LEU A 42 8.37 -7.76 -7.43
C LEU A 42 8.02 -9.10 -8.06
N THR A 43 8.95 -9.62 -8.86
CA THR A 43 8.88 -10.92 -9.53
C THR A 43 9.73 -11.95 -8.76
N GLU A 44 9.55 -13.24 -9.08
CA GLU A 44 10.27 -14.33 -8.41
C GLU A 44 11.80 -14.21 -8.54
N GLU A 45 12.32 -13.61 -9.62
CA GLU A 45 13.76 -13.46 -9.84
C GLU A 45 14.44 -12.52 -8.83
N PHE A 46 13.67 -11.63 -8.20
CA PHE A 46 14.12 -10.72 -7.15
C PHE A 46 13.83 -11.26 -5.75
N CYS A 47 13.45 -12.54 -5.62
CA CYS A 47 13.20 -13.20 -4.35
C CYS A 47 14.22 -14.34 -4.15
N ASP A 48 15.16 -14.20 -3.21
CA ASP A 48 16.02 -15.32 -2.81
C ASP A 48 15.47 -15.98 -1.54
N ARG A 49 14.75 -17.09 -1.75
CA ARG A 49 14.03 -17.84 -0.71
C ARG A 49 13.06 -16.94 0.02
N THR A 50 13.50 -16.26 1.07
CA THR A 50 12.68 -15.46 2.00
C THR A 50 13.00 -13.96 1.98
N GLN A 51 13.96 -13.52 1.15
CA GLN A 51 14.45 -12.14 1.12
C GLN A 51 14.22 -11.48 -0.23
N ILE A 52 14.07 -10.16 -0.19
CA ILE A 52 13.99 -9.32 -1.39
C ILE A 52 15.41 -8.95 -1.82
N SER A 53 15.70 -9.08 -3.12
CA SER A 53 17.00 -8.77 -3.72
C SER A 53 17.42 -7.32 -3.50
N GLU A 54 18.70 -7.11 -3.18
CA GLU A 54 19.30 -5.77 -3.02
C GLU A 54 19.10 -4.89 -4.27
N VAL A 55 19.19 -5.47 -5.47
CA VAL A 55 19.00 -4.73 -6.73
C VAL A 55 17.60 -4.12 -6.81
N TYR A 56 16.57 -4.87 -6.40
CA TYR A 56 15.19 -4.37 -6.39
C TYR A 56 15.03 -3.25 -5.36
N LEU A 57 15.60 -3.43 -4.17
CA LEU A 57 15.52 -2.44 -3.08
C LEU A 57 16.26 -1.14 -3.45
N ASP A 58 17.42 -1.23 -4.09
CA ASP A 58 18.22 -0.08 -4.51
C ASP A 58 17.49 0.77 -5.54
N VAL A 59 16.86 0.15 -6.55
CA VAL A 59 16.05 0.87 -7.55
C VAL A 59 14.90 1.61 -6.88
N ILE A 60 14.15 0.94 -6.00
CA ILE A 60 13.02 1.54 -5.30
C ILE A 60 13.46 2.71 -4.41
N LEU A 61 14.55 2.53 -3.67
CA LEU A 61 15.10 3.56 -2.81
C LEU A 61 15.56 4.79 -3.61
N ASN A 62 16.15 4.59 -4.79
CA ASN A 62 16.53 5.68 -5.69
C ASN A 62 15.31 6.46 -6.16
N TYR A 63 14.26 5.78 -6.62
CA TYR A 63 13.00 6.43 -7.00
C TYR A 63 12.38 7.22 -5.85
N LYS A 64 12.38 6.65 -4.64
CA LYS A 64 11.87 7.33 -3.43
C LYS A 64 12.67 8.59 -3.10
N ASN A 65 13.99 8.57 -3.28
CA ASN A 65 14.87 9.69 -2.96
C ASN A 65 14.92 10.79 -4.03
N SER A 66 14.43 10.52 -5.24
CA SER A 66 14.44 11.49 -6.35
C SER A 66 13.20 12.38 -6.44
N GLY A 67 12.31 12.32 -5.45
CA GLY A 67 11.14 13.20 -5.37
C GLY A 67 9.88 12.65 -6.03
N VAL A 68 9.89 11.38 -6.46
CA VAL A 68 8.65 10.64 -6.75
C VAL A 68 7.82 10.60 -5.47
N LYS A 69 6.57 11.05 -5.54
CA LYS A 69 5.71 11.27 -4.37
C LYS A 69 5.32 9.96 -3.71
N GLU A 70 4.90 8.99 -4.51
CA GLU A 70 4.52 7.67 -4.05
C GLU A 70 5.30 6.60 -4.81
N VAL A 71 5.98 5.75 -4.05
CA VAL A 71 6.64 4.55 -4.57
C VAL A 71 5.97 3.34 -3.93
N THR A 72 5.60 2.35 -4.74
CA THR A 72 4.90 1.16 -4.30
C THR A 72 5.64 -0.11 -4.73
N MET A 73 5.91 -1.00 -3.79
CA MET A 73 6.31 -2.38 -4.07
C MET A 73 5.07 -3.19 -4.41
N GLU A 74 4.92 -3.60 -5.67
CA GLU A 74 3.83 -4.50 -6.07
C GLU A 74 4.28 -5.94 -5.92
N ILE A 75 3.70 -6.65 -4.97
CA ILE A 75 4.06 -8.01 -4.65
C ILE A 75 3.10 -8.92 -5.40
N SER A 76 3.62 -9.62 -6.41
CA SER A 76 2.86 -10.66 -7.12
C SER A 76 2.46 -11.79 -6.17
N TYR A 77 1.39 -12.51 -6.50
CA TYR A 77 0.98 -13.68 -5.71
C TYR A 77 2.10 -14.73 -5.66
N GLU A 78 2.79 -14.92 -6.77
CA GLU A 78 3.91 -15.84 -6.92
C GLU A 78 5.07 -15.47 -5.98
N SER A 79 5.49 -14.19 -5.96
CA SER A 79 6.51 -13.70 -5.02
C SER A 79 6.06 -13.80 -3.56
N LEU A 80 4.77 -13.59 -3.27
CA LEU A 80 4.21 -13.73 -1.93
C LEU A 80 4.35 -15.16 -1.37
N LEU A 81 4.39 -16.18 -2.23
CA LEU A 81 4.61 -17.57 -1.82
C LEU A 81 6.06 -17.85 -1.40
N LEU A 82 7.00 -17.03 -1.85
CA LEU A 82 8.42 -17.19 -1.57
C LEU A 82 8.81 -16.44 -0.30
N LEU A 83 8.36 -15.20 -0.17
CA LEU A 83 8.83 -14.27 0.86
C LEU A 83 8.31 -14.57 2.27
N ASP A 84 9.11 -14.18 3.26
CA ASP A 84 8.61 -14.02 4.63
C ASP A 84 7.71 -12.78 4.72
N LEU A 85 6.57 -12.91 5.37
CA LEU A 85 5.65 -11.80 5.56
C LEU A 85 6.23 -10.71 6.48
N ASP A 86 7.10 -11.09 7.40
CA ASP A 86 7.84 -10.13 8.22
C ASP A 86 8.81 -9.29 7.39
N GLU A 87 9.44 -9.89 6.38
CA GLU A 87 10.35 -9.17 5.47
C GLU A 87 9.60 -8.10 4.68
N ILE A 88 8.41 -8.43 4.16
CA ILE A 88 7.58 -7.47 3.41
C ILE A 88 7.27 -6.23 4.26
N ILE A 89 6.81 -6.44 5.49
CA ILE A 89 6.48 -5.34 6.41
C ILE A 89 7.75 -4.57 6.79
N LEU A 90 8.84 -5.26 7.10
CA LEU A 90 10.11 -4.63 7.46
C LEU A 90 10.63 -3.73 6.34
N MET A 91 10.67 -4.23 5.09
CA MET A 91 11.18 -3.46 3.95
C MET A 91 10.29 -2.27 3.63
N MET A 92 8.97 -2.46 3.61
CA MET A 92 8.01 -1.37 3.39
C MET A 92 8.21 -0.23 4.40
N LEU A 93 8.33 -0.56 5.69
CA LEU A 93 8.50 0.42 6.75
C LEU A 93 9.90 1.06 6.77
N SER A 94 10.94 0.29 6.45
CA SER A 94 12.33 0.77 6.44
C SER A 94 12.60 1.71 5.28
N LEU A 95 12.03 1.43 4.11
CA LEU A 95 12.17 2.26 2.91
C LEU A 95 11.16 3.42 2.85
N ASP A 96 10.17 3.46 3.74
CA ASP A 96 9.08 4.45 3.72
C ASP A 96 8.35 4.48 2.36
N VAL A 97 8.02 3.29 1.86
CA VAL A 97 7.29 3.07 0.60
C VAL A 97 5.99 2.32 0.87
N ASN A 98 5.09 2.29 -0.09
CA ASN A 98 3.88 1.47 -0.02
C ASN A 98 4.20 0.03 -0.44
N ALA A 99 3.38 -0.93 0.01
CA ALA A 99 3.37 -2.28 -0.53
C ALA A 99 1.96 -2.61 -1.02
N SER A 100 1.84 -3.23 -2.18
CA SER A 100 0.57 -3.65 -2.76
C SER A 100 0.58 -5.13 -3.04
N LEU A 101 -0.33 -5.87 -2.40
CA LEU A 101 -0.50 -7.29 -2.64
C LEU A 101 -1.39 -7.51 -3.86
N LEU A 102 -0.78 -7.84 -4.99
CA LEU A 102 -1.53 -8.06 -6.23
C LEU A 102 -2.38 -9.34 -6.10
N PRO A 103 -3.61 -9.32 -6.65
CA PRO A 103 -4.46 -10.50 -6.63
C PRO A 103 -3.87 -11.62 -7.50
N PRO A 104 -4.13 -12.90 -7.16
CA PRO A 104 -3.68 -14.01 -7.98
C PRO A 104 -4.37 -14.00 -9.35
N SER A 105 -3.64 -14.45 -10.38
CA SER A 105 -4.22 -14.60 -11.73
C SER A 105 -5.24 -15.74 -11.82
N SER A 106 -5.10 -16.76 -10.97
CA SER A 106 -6.01 -17.90 -10.88
C SER A 106 -6.95 -17.78 -9.68
N GLU A 107 -8.23 -18.06 -9.91
CA GLU A 107 -9.25 -18.07 -8.86
C GLU A 107 -9.03 -19.15 -7.81
N ASP A 108 -8.43 -20.28 -8.19
CA ASP A 108 -8.16 -21.38 -7.26
C ASP A 108 -7.24 -20.96 -6.10
N ASN A 109 -6.47 -19.89 -6.31
CA ASN A 109 -5.52 -19.35 -5.34
C ASN A 109 -6.14 -18.26 -4.43
N ILE A 110 -7.39 -17.86 -4.65
CA ILE A 110 -7.99 -16.71 -3.93
C ILE A 110 -8.06 -16.93 -2.43
N ILE A 111 -8.36 -18.15 -1.99
CA ILE A 111 -8.49 -18.48 -0.57
C ILE A 111 -7.14 -18.39 0.14
N GLN A 112 -6.09 -18.91 -0.51
CA GLN A 112 -4.73 -18.81 0.01
C GLN A 112 -4.25 -17.35 0.05
N TYR A 113 -4.52 -16.58 -1.01
CA TYR A 113 -4.26 -15.14 -1.03
C TYR A 113 -4.96 -14.40 0.13
N ILE A 114 -6.23 -14.71 0.40
CA ILE A 114 -6.97 -14.11 1.52
C ILE A 114 -6.31 -14.45 2.87
N ASP A 115 -5.81 -15.67 3.06
CA ASP A 115 -5.09 -16.03 4.29
C ASP A 115 -3.81 -15.22 4.47
N TYR A 116 -3.02 -15.03 3.41
CA TYR A 116 -1.85 -14.15 3.43
C TYR A 116 -2.23 -12.70 3.72
N LEU A 117 -3.30 -12.19 3.09
CA LEU A 117 -3.81 -10.85 3.33
C LEU A 117 -4.19 -10.64 4.79
N LYS A 118 -4.88 -11.62 5.42
CA LYS A 118 -5.22 -11.57 6.85
C LYS A 118 -3.98 -11.52 7.73
N LYS A 119 -2.97 -12.34 7.44
CA LYS A 119 -1.70 -12.37 8.18
C LYS A 119 -0.94 -11.04 8.07
N LEU A 120 -0.79 -10.50 6.86
CA LEU A 120 -0.12 -9.21 6.64
C LEU A 120 -0.91 -8.04 7.23
N THR A 121 -2.24 -8.09 7.20
CA THR A 121 -3.10 -7.09 7.87
C THR A 121 -2.78 -7.03 9.37
N ARG A 122 -2.70 -8.19 10.05
CA ARG A 122 -2.34 -8.24 11.48
C ARG A 122 -0.96 -7.62 11.72
N LYS A 123 0.05 -8.05 10.97
CA LYS A 123 1.42 -7.55 11.11
C LYS A 123 1.51 -6.04 10.87
N TRP A 124 0.80 -5.53 9.86
CA TRP A 124 0.75 -4.10 9.58
C TRP A 124 0.11 -3.30 10.72
N LEU A 125 -1.00 -3.78 11.28
CA LEU A 125 -1.63 -3.15 12.45
C LEU A 125 -0.73 -3.20 13.70
N GLU A 126 -0.02 -4.31 13.90
CA GLU A 126 0.92 -4.51 15.02
C GLU A 126 2.14 -3.60 14.94
N ALA A 127 2.58 -3.24 13.74
CA ALA A 127 3.74 -2.38 13.53
C ALA A 127 3.55 -0.96 14.09
N LYS A 128 2.29 -0.52 14.32
CA LYS A 128 1.93 0.80 14.88
C LYS A 128 2.65 1.97 14.21
N SER A 129 2.99 1.81 12.93
CA SER A 129 3.70 2.80 12.13
C SER A 129 2.70 3.59 11.30
N MET A 130 2.95 4.89 11.15
CA MET A 130 2.23 5.74 10.19
C MET A 130 2.93 5.79 8.83
N ARG A 131 4.04 5.06 8.67
CA ARG A 131 4.83 4.98 7.42
C ARG A 131 4.35 3.81 6.58
N GLY A 132 4.28 4.01 5.27
CA GLY A 132 3.95 2.99 4.27
C GLY A 132 2.51 2.48 4.35
N MET A 133 1.81 2.46 3.22
CA MET A 133 0.49 1.87 3.10
C MET A 133 0.59 0.42 2.59
N LEU A 134 -0.07 -0.51 3.28
CA LEU A 134 -0.30 -1.86 2.77
C LEU A 134 -1.61 -1.89 1.96
N LEU A 135 -1.56 -2.02 0.64
CA LEU A 135 -2.72 -2.08 -0.25
C LEU A 135 -3.14 -3.55 -0.51
N PRO A 136 -4.44 -3.88 -0.50
CA PRO A 136 -5.61 -2.99 -0.35
C PRO A 136 -5.99 -2.61 1.10
N VAL A 137 -5.30 -3.18 2.10
CA VAL A 137 -5.66 -3.12 3.53
C VAL A 137 -5.89 -1.71 4.06
N ALA A 138 -4.93 -0.81 3.85
CA ALA A 138 -4.95 0.56 4.36
C ALA A 138 -6.15 1.36 3.84
N ASN A 139 -6.50 1.20 2.56
CA ASN A 139 -7.65 1.89 1.97
C ASN A 139 -8.97 1.40 2.56
N TYR A 140 -9.12 0.08 2.73
CA TYR A 140 -10.34 -0.45 3.33
C TYR A 140 -10.42 -0.12 4.84
N TYR A 141 -9.29 -0.08 5.54
CA TYR A 141 -9.21 0.41 6.92
C TYR A 141 -9.69 1.88 7.03
N ILE A 142 -9.21 2.76 6.15
CA ILE A 142 -9.66 4.16 6.08
C ILE A 142 -11.16 4.23 5.78
N TYR A 143 -11.68 3.39 4.90
CA TYR A 143 -13.12 3.30 4.62
C TYR A 143 -13.93 2.89 5.86
N ILE A 144 -13.50 1.87 6.62
CA ILE A 144 -14.15 1.46 7.88
C ILE A 144 -14.20 2.64 8.86
N VAL A 145 -13.06 3.32 9.06
CA VAL A 145 -12.95 4.47 9.96
C VAL A 145 -13.87 5.61 9.50
N GLY A 146 -13.87 5.94 8.21
CA GLY A 146 -14.72 6.99 7.63
C GLY A 146 -16.21 6.70 7.84
N ASN A 147 -16.64 5.45 7.57
CA ASN A 147 -18.03 5.04 7.75
C ASN A 147 -18.48 5.16 9.21
N LEU A 148 -17.62 4.79 10.17
CA LEU A 148 -17.89 4.93 11.61
C LEU A 148 -17.96 6.39 12.07
N LEU A 149 -17.26 7.30 11.39
CA LEU A 149 -17.37 8.75 11.59
C LEU A 149 -18.59 9.37 10.91
N GLY A 150 -19.43 8.57 10.23
CA GLY A 150 -20.60 9.04 9.49
C GLY A 150 -20.27 9.60 8.10
N TYR A 151 -19.01 9.50 7.66
CA TYR A 151 -18.61 9.81 6.30
C TYR A 151 -18.87 8.60 5.40
N LYS A 152 -19.71 8.76 4.38
CA LYS A 152 -20.00 7.72 3.38
C LYS A 152 -19.33 8.11 2.07
N PRO A 153 -18.07 7.73 1.84
CA PRO A 153 -17.43 8.02 0.57
C PRO A 153 -18.15 7.26 -0.56
N GLU A 154 -18.30 7.91 -1.71
CA GLU A 154 -18.93 7.31 -2.90
C GLU A 154 -18.16 6.10 -3.44
N LYS A 155 -16.85 6.05 -3.16
CA LYS A 155 -15.94 4.95 -3.53
C LYS A 155 -15.10 4.53 -2.34
N ILE A 156 -14.66 3.28 -2.33
CA ILE A 156 -13.78 2.71 -1.29
C ILE A 156 -12.40 3.39 -1.28
N THR A 157 -11.98 3.93 -2.42
CA THR A 157 -10.70 4.63 -2.56
C THR A 157 -10.79 5.69 -3.67
N SER A 158 -10.03 6.77 -3.52
CA SER A 158 -9.77 7.77 -4.56
C SER A 158 -8.45 7.51 -5.29
N CYS A 159 -7.77 6.41 -4.97
CA CYS A 159 -6.49 6.04 -5.51
C CYS A 159 -6.67 5.40 -6.90
N ASN A 160 -6.24 6.10 -7.96
CA ASN A 160 -6.34 5.62 -9.36
C ASN A 160 -5.62 4.28 -9.57
N TYR A 161 -4.53 4.05 -8.83
CA TYR A 161 -3.80 2.77 -8.82
C TYR A 161 -4.72 1.61 -8.41
N MET A 162 -5.51 1.79 -7.36
CA MET A 162 -6.43 0.75 -6.87
C MET A 162 -7.53 0.42 -7.87
N ASP A 163 -8.09 1.44 -8.53
CA ASP A 163 -9.07 1.24 -9.59
C ASP A 163 -8.43 0.42 -10.72
N THR A 164 -7.19 0.74 -11.10
CA THR A 164 -6.48 0.04 -12.20
C THR A 164 -6.16 -1.43 -11.87
N VAL A 165 -5.75 -1.71 -10.63
CA VAL A 165 -5.24 -3.04 -10.23
C VAL A 165 -6.34 -3.96 -9.71
N PHE A 166 -7.32 -3.43 -8.97
CA PHE A 166 -8.28 -4.25 -8.21
C PHE A 166 -9.71 -4.21 -8.75
N THR A 167 -10.01 -3.49 -9.84
CA THR A 167 -11.35 -3.52 -10.46
C THR A 167 -11.41 -4.33 -11.76
N GLN A 168 -10.50 -5.28 -11.96
CA GLN A 168 -10.59 -6.21 -13.10
C GLN A 168 -11.70 -7.23 -12.85
N ASP A 169 -12.47 -7.55 -13.89
CA ASP A 169 -13.69 -8.36 -13.81
C ASP A 169 -13.51 -9.68 -13.04
N ASN A 170 -12.36 -10.34 -13.21
CA ASN A 170 -12.07 -11.62 -12.55
C ASN A 170 -11.86 -11.49 -11.03
N PHE A 171 -11.33 -10.37 -10.54
CA PHE A 171 -11.12 -10.15 -9.11
C PHE A 171 -12.33 -9.50 -8.43
N LEU A 172 -13.10 -8.69 -9.16
CA LEU A 172 -14.27 -7.99 -8.63
C LEU A 172 -15.27 -8.92 -7.92
N LYS A 173 -15.48 -10.13 -8.46
CA LYS A 173 -16.38 -11.11 -7.85
C LYS A 173 -15.94 -11.63 -6.48
N HIS A 174 -14.66 -11.48 -6.14
CA HIS A 174 -14.08 -11.87 -4.86
C HIS A 174 -13.84 -10.68 -3.93
N MET A 175 -14.10 -9.45 -4.39
CA MET A 175 -13.84 -8.24 -3.64
C MET A 175 -14.56 -8.22 -2.29
N ASP A 176 -15.79 -8.74 -2.22
CA ASP A 176 -16.54 -8.77 -0.95
C ASP A 176 -15.93 -9.77 0.06
N LEU A 177 -15.35 -10.88 -0.41
CA LEU A 177 -14.59 -11.80 0.44
C LEU A 177 -13.32 -11.13 0.98
N VAL A 178 -12.63 -10.38 0.13
CA VAL A 178 -11.40 -9.63 0.49
C VAL A 178 -11.70 -8.55 1.53
N LYS A 179 -12.75 -7.75 1.30
CA LYS A 179 -13.24 -6.76 2.26
C LYS A 179 -13.60 -7.40 3.60
N SER A 180 -14.42 -8.45 3.59
CA SER A 180 -14.81 -9.17 4.80
C SER A 180 -13.60 -9.71 5.54
N ALA A 181 -12.59 -10.22 4.82
CA ALA A 181 -11.38 -10.73 5.43
C ALA A 181 -10.55 -9.65 6.15
N ILE A 182 -10.42 -8.46 5.55
CA ILE A 182 -9.75 -7.32 6.19
C ILE A 182 -10.58 -6.83 7.38
N GLU A 183 -11.91 -6.73 7.21
CA GLU A 183 -12.82 -6.30 8.26
C GLU A 183 -12.71 -7.17 9.51
N ASP A 184 -12.79 -8.49 9.34
CA ASP A 184 -12.66 -9.47 10.43
C ASP A 184 -11.42 -9.20 11.26
N VAL A 185 -10.27 -9.03 10.60
CA VAL A 185 -8.99 -8.82 11.26
C VAL A 185 -8.91 -7.46 11.95
N VAL A 186 -9.38 -6.40 11.30
CA VAL A 186 -9.38 -5.04 11.88
C VAL A 186 -10.26 -5.00 13.12
N TYR A 187 -11.48 -5.55 13.04
CA TYR A 187 -12.38 -5.60 14.18
C TYR A 187 -11.84 -6.50 15.28
N GLU A 188 -11.29 -7.68 14.97
CA GLU A 188 -10.63 -8.54 15.95
C GLU A 188 -9.51 -7.79 16.69
N PHE A 189 -8.58 -7.19 15.94
CA PHE A 189 -7.41 -6.51 16.49
C PHE A 189 -7.77 -5.29 17.35
N MET A 190 -8.77 -4.52 16.91
CA MET A 190 -9.16 -3.27 17.58
C MET A 190 -10.15 -3.48 18.73
N GLY A 191 -10.64 -4.70 18.98
CA GLY A 191 -11.64 -4.97 20.02
C GLY A 191 -13.08 -4.64 19.59
N GLY A 192 -13.36 -4.81 18.30
CA GLY A 192 -14.65 -4.57 17.66
C GLY A 192 -14.94 -3.10 17.39
N GLU A 193 -16.19 -2.81 17.02
CA GLU A 193 -16.63 -1.45 16.68
C GLU A 193 -16.37 -0.43 17.80
N ALA A 194 -16.62 -0.83 19.04
CA ALA A 194 -16.43 0.02 20.21
C ALA A 194 -14.96 0.42 20.40
N GLY A 195 -14.04 -0.52 20.18
CA GLY A 195 -12.61 -0.26 20.26
C GLY A 195 -12.11 0.63 19.13
N ILE A 196 -12.61 0.43 17.89
CA ILE A 196 -12.33 1.33 16.76
C ILE A 196 -12.83 2.76 17.06
N LYS A 197 -14.07 2.91 17.53
CA LYS A 197 -14.63 4.22 17.93
C LYS A 197 -13.81 4.88 19.04
N SER A 198 -13.36 4.10 20.03
CA SER A 198 -12.50 4.59 21.10
C SER A 198 -11.16 5.11 20.56
N TYR A 199 -10.56 4.39 19.61
CA TYR A 199 -9.31 4.81 18.95
C TYR A 199 -9.49 6.08 18.11
N ILE A 200 -10.57 6.16 17.33
CA ILE A 200 -10.89 7.35 16.54
C ILE A 200 -11.07 8.57 17.46
N ASN A 201 -11.81 8.41 18.56
CA ASN A 201 -12.00 9.48 19.54
C ASN A 201 -10.68 9.93 20.17
N SER A 202 -9.76 9.01 20.47
CA SER A 202 -8.47 9.36 21.05
C SER A 202 -7.59 10.15 20.07
N ILE A 203 -7.59 9.79 18.78
CA ILE A 203 -6.94 10.57 17.72
C ILE A 203 -7.59 11.95 17.61
N GLY A 204 -8.92 12.03 17.58
CA GLY A 204 -9.63 13.30 17.47
C GLY A 204 -9.31 14.25 18.62
N VAL A 205 -9.23 13.74 19.84
CA VAL A 205 -8.80 14.51 21.02
C VAL A 205 -7.34 14.97 20.87
N ALA A 206 -6.43 14.08 20.45
CA ALA A 206 -5.03 14.43 20.25
C ALA A 206 -4.85 15.49 19.14
N PHE A 207 -5.56 15.35 18.03
CA PHE A 207 -5.54 16.31 16.92
C PHE A 207 -6.08 17.67 17.34
N LYS A 208 -7.24 17.69 18.01
CA LYS A 208 -7.82 18.92 18.58
C LYS A 208 -6.83 19.62 19.50
N LYS A 209 -6.17 18.88 20.39
CA LYS A 209 -5.15 19.42 21.28
C LYS A 209 -4.00 20.06 20.51
N THR A 210 -3.45 19.38 19.50
CA THR A 210 -2.40 19.95 18.64
C THR A 210 -2.85 21.22 17.93
N VAL A 211 -4.09 21.24 17.42
CA VAL A 211 -4.63 22.40 16.71
C VAL A 211 -4.90 23.58 17.64
N GLU A 212 -5.42 23.34 18.83
CA GLU A 212 -5.78 24.40 19.78
C GLU A 212 -4.60 24.90 20.60
N GLU A 213 -3.63 24.03 20.92
CA GLU A 213 -2.53 24.36 21.83
C GLU A 213 -1.19 24.62 21.11
N GLU A 214 -0.89 23.92 20.02
CA GLU A 214 0.44 23.96 19.38
C GLU A 214 0.49 24.85 18.14
N LEU A 215 -0.56 24.85 17.30
CA LEU A 215 -0.63 25.70 16.11
C LEU A 215 -0.58 27.21 16.43
N PRO A 216 -1.31 27.74 17.44
CA PRO A 216 -1.23 29.16 17.80
C PRO A 216 0.16 29.57 18.30
N LYS A 217 0.92 28.65 18.91
CA LYS A 217 2.30 28.91 19.34
C LYS A 217 3.26 29.03 18.16
N LEU A 218 2.99 28.34 17.05
CA LEU A 218 3.82 28.32 15.85
C LEU A 218 3.50 29.46 14.87
N PHE A 219 2.24 29.86 14.77
CA PHE A 219 1.78 30.83 13.76
C PHE A 219 1.20 32.13 14.34
N GLY A 220 1.16 32.26 15.67
CA GLY A 220 0.42 33.32 16.36
C GLY A 220 -1.09 33.07 16.32
N ASP A 221 -1.85 33.77 17.16
CA ASP A 221 -3.31 33.67 17.18
C ASP A 221 -3.88 34.00 15.80
N ILE A 222 -4.39 32.99 15.09
CA ILE A 222 -5.17 33.19 13.87
C ILE A 222 -6.52 33.76 14.34
N LYS A 223 -6.64 35.09 14.28
CA LYS A 223 -7.87 35.83 14.54
C LYS A 223 -8.90 35.65 13.42
#